data_AF-A0A7Z9T7X4-F1
#
_entry.id   AF-A0A7Z9T7X4-F1
#
_cell.length_a   1.000
_cell.length_b   1.000
_cell.length_c   1.000
_cell.angle_alpha   90.00
_cell.angle_beta   90.00
_cell.angle_gamma   90.00
#
_symmetry.space_group_name_H-M   'P 1'
#
loop_
_entity.id
_entity.type
_entity.pdbx_description
1 polymer ?
#
loop_
_entity_poly.entity_id
_entity_poly.type
_entity_poly.pdbx_seq_one_letter_code
_entity_poly.pdbx_strand_id
1 'polypeptide(L)'
;MTGRLFALSAFLVALVGSPAIATATDYHHVHLVAPSRAEAKEWYMTHMGCTDYGRPDACQIGNTYIIFFEREPTGPSVGSGVDHIG
;
A
#
# COMPACT_ATOMS: atom_id res chain seq x y z
N MET A 1 -1.12 -51.69 12.88
CA MET A 1 -0.60 -50.36 13.26
C MET A 1 -0.07 -49.53 12.08
N THR A 2 0.29 -50.15 10.96
CA THR A 2 0.93 -49.50 9.79
C THR A 2 0.02 -48.55 9.00
N GLY A 3 -1.27 -48.87 8.81
CA GLY A 3 -2.18 -48.01 8.01
C GLY A 3 -2.55 -46.67 8.66
N ARG A 4 -2.60 -46.61 9.99
CA ARG A 4 -2.90 -45.36 10.74
C ARG A 4 -1.73 -44.37 10.69
N LEU A 5 -0.49 -44.87 10.80
CA LEU A 5 0.73 -44.07 10.69
C LEU A 5 0.94 -43.49 9.28
N PHE A 6 0.56 -44.26 8.24
CA PHE A 6 0.59 -43.79 6.85
C PHE A 6 -0.46 -42.69 6.58
N ALA A 7 -1.68 -42.87 7.09
CA ALA A 7 -2.75 -41.87 6.96
C ALA A 7 -2.43 -40.57 7.70
N LEU A 8 -1.84 -40.64 8.90
CA LEU A 8 -1.38 -39.45 9.63
C LEU A 8 -0.24 -38.71 8.89
N SER A 9 0.70 -39.45 8.30
CA SER A 9 1.82 -38.85 7.55
C SER A 9 1.35 -38.17 6.27
N ALA A 10 0.40 -38.78 5.54
CA ALA A 10 -0.18 -38.17 4.34
C ALA A 10 -0.98 -36.88 4.67
N PHE A 11 -1.67 -36.85 5.82
CA PHE A 11 -2.41 -35.67 6.27
C PHE A 11 -1.50 -34.50 6.68
N LEU A 12 -0.38 -34.78 7.36
CA LEU A 12 0.62 -33.77 7.75
C LEU A 12 1.33 -33.14 6.54
N VAL A 13 1.63 -33.93 5.50
CA VAL A 13 2.23 -33.41 4.25
C VAL A 13 1.26 -32.49 3.51
N ALA A 14 -0.03 -32.80 3.49
CA ALA A 14 -1.05 -31.95 2.85
C ALA A 14 -1.23 -30.59 3.56
N LEU A 15 -1.05 -30.53 4.89
CA LEU A 15 -1.22 -29.31 5.68
C LEU A 15 -0.03 -28.34 5.57
N VAL A 16 1.18 -28.86 5.37
CA VAL A 16 2.42 -28.05 5.29
C VAL A 16 2.79 -27.72 3.83
N GLY A 17 2.38 -28.56 2.88
CA GLY A 17 2.74 -28.44 1.46
C GLY A 17 1.76 -27.66 0.58
N SER A 18 0.65 -27.16 1.13
CA SER A 18 -0.29 -26.34 0.37
C SER A 18 0.22 -24.90 0.35
N PRO A 19 0.73 -24.36 -0.77
CA PRO A 19 1.03 -22.94 -0.84
C PRO A 19 -0.29 -22.19 -0.64
N ALA A 20 -0.42 -21.47 0.47
CA ALA A 20 -1.49 -20.49 0.58
C ALA A 20 -1.34 -19.56 -0.63
N ILE A 21 -2.40 -19.41 -1.42
CA ILE A 21 -2.44 -18.42 -2.49
C ILE A 21 -2.38 -17.07 -1.77
N ALA A 22 -1.18 -16.48 -1.71
CA ALA A 22 -1.01 -15.14 -1.19
C ALA A 22 -1.63 -14.18 -2.21
N THR A 23 -2.79 -13.64 -1.87
CA THR A 23 -3.36 -12.52 -2.62
C THR A 23 -2.64 -11.25 -2.19
N ALA A 24 -2.25 -10.41 -3.14
CA ALA A 24 -1.76 -9.07 -2.80
C ALA A 24 -2.87 -8.33 -2.03
N THR A 25 -2.48 -7.69 -0.92
CA THR A 25 -3.39 -6.80 -0.19
C THR A 25 -3.64 -5.53 -1.00
N ASP A 26 -4.74 -4.86 -0.70
CA ASP A 26 -5.04 -3.56 -1.29
C ASP A 26 -3.93 -2.55 -0.99
N TYR A 27 -3.71 -1.63 -1.94
CA TYR A 27 -2.67 -0.60 -1.83
C TYR A 27 -3.05 0.43 -0.76
N HIS A 28 -2.40 0.33 0.40
CA HIS A 28 -2.83 1.06 1.58
C HIS A 28 -2.44 2.55 1.56
N HIS A 29 -1.21 2.89 1.18
CA HIS A 29 -0.77 4.28 1.15
C HIS A 29 0.48 4.52 0.29
N VAL A 30 0.68 5.77 -0.12
CA VAL A 30 1.89 6.26 -0.77
C VAL A 30 2.46 7.45 0.00
N HIS A 31 3.79 7.58 0.00
CA HIS A 31 4.48 8.76 0.49
C HIS A 31 4.96 9.59 -0.69
N LEU A 32 4.55 10.85 -0.74
CA LEU A 32 4.96 11.81 -1.76
C LEU A 32 5.79 12.93 -1.13
N VAL A 33 6.78 13.40 -1.89
CA VAL A 33 7.64 14.50 -1.48
C VAL A 33 7.01 15.81 -1.93
N ALA A 34 6.98 16.80 -1.04
CA ALA A 34 6.59 18.17 -1.37
C ALA A 34 7.41 19.19 -0.57
N PRO A 35 7.65 20.40 -1.10
CA PRO A 35 8.28 21.49 -0.34
C PRO A 35 7.46 21.93 0.89
N SER A 36 6.13 21.81 0.82
CA SER A 36 5.21 22.09 1.93
C SER A 36 4.15 20.99 1.99
N ARG A 37 4.07 20.30 3.13
CA ARG A 37 3.09 19.23 3.32
C ARG A 37 1.66 19.75 3.39
N ALA A 38 1.46 20.91 4.00
CA ALA A 38 0.15 21.53 4.14
C ALA A 38 -0.38 21.99 2.78
N GLU A 39 0.46 22.67 1.98
CA GLU A 39 0.07 23.10 0.63
C GLU A 39 -0.17 21.92 -0.30
N ALA A 40 0.62 20.85 -0.19
CA ALA A 40 0.41 19.64 -0.97
C ALA A 40 -0.91 18.95 -0.61
N LYS A 41 -1.22 18.80 0.68
CA LYS A 41 -2.52 18.29 1.14
C LYS A 41 -3.67 19.11 0.53
N GLU A 42 -3.60 20.43 0.65
CA GLU A 42 -4.65 21.34 0.17
C GLU A 42 -4.82 21.25 -1.35
N TRP A 43 -3.72 21.20 -2.10
CA TRP A 43 -3.74 21.06 -3.56
C TRP A 43 -4.42 19.75 -3.99
N TYR A 44 -4.07 18.63 -3.36
CA TYR A 44 -4.68 17.34 -3.67
C TYR A 44 -6.17 17.31 -3.30
N MET A 45 -6.55 17.92 -2.18
CA MET A 45 -7.97 18.03 -1.81
C MET A 45 -8.76 18.89 -2.79
N THR A 46 -8.17 19.99 -3.26
CA THR A 46 -8.82 20.93 -4.18
C THR A 46 -8.93 20.39 -5.61
N HIS A 47 -7.90 19.70 -6.09
CA HIS A 47 -7.76 19.38 -7.52
C HIS A 47 -7.88 17.91 -7.87
N MET A 48 -7.63 17.00 -6.92
CA MET A 48 -7.54 15.56 -7.19
C MET A 48 -8.67 14.75 -6.51
N GLY A 49 -9.67 15.43 -5.93
CA GLY A 49 -10.78 14.77 -5.23
C GLY A 49 -10.37 14.06 -3.94
N CYS A 50 -9.22 14.43 -3.38
CA CYS A 50 -8.75 13.92 -2.10
C CYS A 50 -9.64 14.46 -0.96
N THR A 51 -9.88 13.67 0.08
CA THR A 51 -10.65 14.10 1.25
C THR A 51 -9.80 14.06 2.52
N ASP A 52 -10.11 14.94 3.47
CA ASP A 52 -9.54 14.85 4.81
C ASP A 52 -10.11 13.63 5.55
N TYR A 53 -9.25 12.95 6.32
CA TYR A 53 -9.63 11.85 7.20
C TYR A 53 -9.10 12.04 8.64
N GLY A 54 -8.63 13.24 8.96
CA GLY A 54 -8.17 13.62 10.30
C GLY A 54 -6.68 13.40 10.56
N ARG A 55 -5.91 12.90 9.58
CA ARG A 55 -4.45 12.85 9.69
C ARG A 55 -3.82 14.15 9.17
N PRO A 56 -2.95 14.80 9.97
CA PRO A 56 -2.15 15.93 9.49
C PRO A 56 -1.29 15.52 8.28
N ASP A 57 -1.10 16.46 7.34
CA ASP A 57 -0.19 16.26 6.19
C ASP A 57 -0.54 15.07 5.30
N ALA A 58 -1.81 14.66 5.29
CA ALA A 58 -2.30 13.56 4.49
C ALA A 58 -3.74 13.81 4.03
N CYS A 59 -4.12 13.12 2.97
CA CYS A 59 -5.48 13.03 2.48
C CYS A 59 -5.74 11.60 1.98
N GLN A 60 -6.99 11.29 1.63
CA GLN A 60 -7.35 9.98 1.09
C GLN A 60 -8.14 10.10 -0.22
N ILE A 61 -7.96 9.13 -1.10
CA ILE A 61 -8.80 8.92 -2.29
C ILE A 61 -9.35 7.50 -2.19
N GLY A 62 -10.67 7.36 -2.06
CA GLY A 62 -11.29 6.07 -1.76
C GLY A 62 -10.74 5.49 -0.45
N ASN A 63 -10.06 4.34 -0.54
CA ASN A 63 -9.45 3.64 0.58
C ASN A 63 -7.91 3.80 0.66
N THR A 64 -7.31 4.57 -0.25
CA THR A 64 -5.85 4.74 -0.31
C THR A 64 -5.44 6.09 0.28
N TYR A 65 -4.42 6.08 1.13
CA TYR A 65 -3.92 7.30 1.77
C TYR A 65 -2.73 7.89 1.01
N ILE A 66 -2.74 9.21 0.83
CA ILE A 66 -1.62 9.99 0.31
C ILE A 66 -1.04 10.78 1.48
N ILE A 67 0.25 10.55 1.76
CA ILE A 67 0.95 11.15 2.90
C ILE A 67 2.10 11.98 2.35
N PHE A 68 2.22 13.21 2.81
CA PHE A 68 3.26 14.13 2.32
C PHE A 68 4.46 14.16 3.28
N PHE A 69 5.66 14.12 2.71
CA PHE A 69 6.93 14.31 3.41
C PHE A 69 7.58 15.60 2.93
N GLU A 70 7.93 16.46 3.88
CA GLU A 70 8.47 17.79 3.58
C GLU A 70 9.94 17.72 3.20
N ARG A 71 10.24 17.97 1.93
CA ARG A 71 11.60 18.19 1.43
C ARG A 71 11.54 18.72 -0.01
N GLU A 72 12.64 19.30 -0.46
CA GLU A 72 12.80 19.63 -1.87
C GLU A 72 12.86 18.37 -2.74
N PRO A 73 12.09 18.31 -3.85
CA PRO A 73 12.23 17.26 -4.84
C PRO A 73 13.64 17.25 -5.45
N THR A 74 14.23 16.07 -5.60
CA THR A 74 15.56 15.91 -6.21
C THR A 74 15.52 15.70 -7.73
N GLY A 75 14.31 15.67 -8.31
CA GLY A 75 14.09 15.38 -9.72
C GLY A 75 12.59 15.39 -10.08
N PRO A 76 12.26 15.20 -11.36
CA PRO A 76 10.89 15.12 -11.83
C PRO A 76 10.22 13.80 -11.42
N SER A 77 8.89 13.74 -11.52
CA SER A 77 8.15 12.48 -11.33
C SER A 77 8.47 11.46 -12.42
N VAL A 78 8.70 11.89 -13.66
CA VAL A 78 8.93 11.00 -14.80
C VAL A 78 10.17 10.14 -14.58
N GLY A 79 9.99 8.81 -14.60
CA GLY A 79 11.06 7.84 -14.32
C GLY A 79 11.40 7.67 -12.83
N SER A 80 10.63 8.26 -11.92
CA SER A 80 10.71 7.99 -10.48
C SER A 80 9.86 6.79 -10.06
N GLY A 81 9.85 6.47 -8.75
CA GLY A 81 9.00 5.39 -8.24
C GLY A 81 7.50 5.66 -8.37
N VAL A 82 7.08 6.92 -8.43
CA VAL A 82 5.69 7.34 -8.73
C VAL A 82 5.75 8.32 -9.89
N ASP A 83 5.58 7.77 -11.09
CA ASP A 83 5.64 8.53 -12.34
C ASP A 83 4.39 9.40 -12.56
N HIS A 84 3.22 8.83 -12.31
CA HIS A 84 1.91 9.47 -12.44
C HIS A 84 0.87 8.86 -11.49
N ILE A 85 -0.21 9.60 -11.26
CA ILE A 85 -1.45 9.15 -10.59
C ILE A 85 -2.58 9.48 -11.56
N GLY A 86 -3.45 8.50 -11.86
CA GLY A 86 -4.51 8.61 -12.86
C GLY A 86 -5.79 7.96 -12.40
#